data_AF-A0A9W7UIE2-F1
#
_entry.id   AF-A0A9W7UIE2-F1
#
_cell.length_a   1.000
_cell.length_b   1.000
_cell.length_c   1.000
_cell.angle_alpha   90.00
_cell.angle_beta   90.00
_cell.angle_gamma   90.00
#
_symmetry.space_group_name_H-M   'P 1'
#
loop_
_entity.id
_entity.type
_entity.pdbx_description
1 polymer ?
#
loop_
_entity_poly.entity_id
_entity_poly.type
_entity_poly.pdbx_seq_one_letter_code
_entity_poly.pdbx_strand_id
1 'polypeptide(L)'
;MNKKKISAALIGIVAFFVIINVVVMKEKTTSTSEKMCSEKEYNKLVDEHFEETQKLKSDMSVLETEKKSLDEQVKKLKDELAKKEQQVAQQPVQQEQPKQEPQQPAPAQQPEKKEEPKPEQPTGAFENPMKSINKTEAMNKVKEKAKKDFQDDYMTQNFVAEEQSKAFDFLNSIEIKSQEELNVMKNALKDFSNDFMTAKFVYEEQMKAKNKQG
;
A
#
# COMPACT_ATOMS: atom_id res chain seq x y z
N MET A 1 7.55 27.00 25.57
CA MET A 1 7.92 25.59 25.35
C MET A 1 7.50 24.75 26.56
N ASN A 2 6.37 24.06 26.52
CA ASN A 2 5.79 23.37 27.69
C ASN A 2 6.01 21.84 27.62
N LYS A 3 7.21 21.38 28.00
CA LYS A 3 7.66 19.98 27.88
C LYS A 3 6.84 18.94 28.68
N LYS A 4 5.91 19.38 29.55
CA LYS A 4 5.18 18.51 30.50
C LYS A 4 4.01 17.69 29.92
N LYS A 5 3.53 17.99 28.69
CA LYS A 5 2.38 17.27 28.10
C LYS A 5 2.74 16.04 27.26
N ILE A 6 4.01 15.87 26.87
CA ILE A 6 4.42 14.82 25.92
C ILE A 6 4.59 13.44 26.60
N SER A 7 5.00 13.39 27.88
CA SER A 7 5.17 12.12 28.60
C SER A 7 3.86 11.38 28.90
N ALA A 8 2.75 12.11 29.06
CA ALA A 8 1.45 11.52 29.42
C ALA A 8 0.92 10.55 28.35
N ALA A 9 1.13 10.84 27.06
CA ALA A 9 0.69 9.98 25.96
C ALA A 9 1.44 8.64 25.92
N LEU A 10 2.76 8.64 26.17
CA LEU A 10 3.57 7.42 26.17
C LEU A 10 3.30 6.52 27.38
N ILE A 11 3.05 7.11 28.55
CA ILE A 11 2.74 6.35 29.78
C ILE A 11 1.38 5.61 29.66
N GLY A 12 0.39 6.20 28.96
CA GLY A 12 -0.90 5.56 28.73
C GLY A 12 -0.83 4.28 27.90
N ILE A 13 0.07 4.22 26.92
CA ILE A 13 0.24 3.05 26.04
C ILE A 13 0.82 1.85 26.81
N VAL A 14 1.80 2.08 27.68
CA VAL A 14 2.41 1.03 28.52
C VAL A 14 1.39 0.49 29.53
N ALA A 15 0.55 1.35 30.11
CA ALA A 15 -0.47 0.94 31.07
C ALA A 15 -1.49 -0.07 30.49
N PHE A 16 -1.85 0.06 29.21
CA PHE A 16 -2.84 -0.83 28.58
C PHE A 16 -2.31 -2.28 28.47
N PHE A 17 -1.04 -2.47 28.10
CA PHE A 17 -0.40 -3.80 28.08
C PHE A 17 -0.22 -4.41 29.47
N VAL A 18 -0.04 -3.60 30.52
CA VAL A 18 0.04 -4.09 31.91
C VAL A 18 -1.33 -4.62 32.38
N ILE A 19 -2.44 -3.96 32.06
CA ILE A 19 -3.78 -4.41 32.46
C ILE A 19 -4.10 -5.81 31.89
N ILE A 20 -3.80 -6.05 30.61
CA ILE A 20 -4.00 -7.35 29.96
C ILE A 20 -3.22 -8.46 30.70
N ASN A 21 -1.98 -8.21 31.10
CA ASN A 21 -1.16 -9.19 31.82
C ASN A 21 -1.57 -9.39 33.29
N VAL A 22 -2.07 -8.35 33.97
CA VAL A 22 -2.48 -8.43 35.38
C VAL A 22 -3.80 -9.18 35.56
N VAL A 23 -4.75 -9.04 34.62
CA VAL A 23 -6.05 -9.76 34.68
C VAL A 23 -5.87 -11.28 34.57
N VAL A 24 -4.86 -11.76 33.85
CA VAL A 24 -4.60 -13.21 33.65
C VAL A 24 -4.12 -13.92 34.92
N MET A 25 -3.57 -13.21 35.92
CA MET A 25 -2.97 -13.84 37.11
C MET A 25 -3.86 -13.85 38.36
N LYS A 26 -5.13 -13.40 38.31
CA LYS A 26 -5.94 -13.36 39.54
C LYS A 26 -7.46 -13.49 39.39
N GLU A 27 -7.92 -14.68 38.97
CA GLU A 27 -9.00 -15.37 39.70
C GLU A 27 -9.06 -16.88 39.41
N LYS A 28 -8.98 -17.70 40.46
CA LYS A 28 -9.05 -19.17 40.39
C LYS A 28 -10.25 -19.70 41.20
N THR A 29 -11.47 -19.35 40.78
CA THR A 29 -12.71 -20.03 41.23
C THR A 29 -13.86 -19.76 40.26
N THR A 30 -14.33 -20.82 39.60
CA THR A 30 -15.72 -21.09 39.17
C THR A 30 -16.72 -19.92 39.00
N SER A 31 -17.22 -19.74 37.77
CA SER A 31 -18.66 -19.98 37.50
C SER A 31 -18.95 -20.23 36.02
N THR A 32 -19.85 -21.18 35.77
CA THR A 32 -20.34 -21.65 34.47
C THR A 32 -21.05 -20.59 33.62
N SER A 33 -20.63 -20.41 32.36
CA SER A 33 -21.54 -20.46 31.20
C SER A 33 -20.78 -20.63 29.88
N GLU A 34 -20.27 -21.83 29.60
CA GLU A 34 -19.76 -22.15 28.27
C GLU A 34 -20.93 -22.17 27.26
N LYS A 35 -20.98 -21.18 26.36
CA LYS A 35 -21.68 -21.37 25.08
C LYS A 35 -20.79 -22.22 24.19
N MET A 36 -20.81 -23.54 24.40
CA MET A 36 -20.27 -24.47 23.41
C MET A 36 -20.99 -24.23 22.09
N CYS A 37 -20.24 -23.84 21.05
CA CYS A 37 -20.66 -24.02 19.66
C CYS A 37 -20.99 -25.51 19.50
N SER A 38 -22.16 -25.85 18.94
CA SER A 38 -22.51 -27.25 18.78
C SER A 38 -21.50 -27.94 17.87
N GLU A 39 -21.16 -29.19 18.15
CA GLU A 39 -20.31 -30.02 17.25
C GLU A 39 -20.86 -30.02 15.81
N LYS A 40 -22.19 -29.93 15.66
CA LYS A 40 -22.87 -29.79 14.37
C LYS A 40 -22.63 -28.42 13.69
N GLU A 41 -22.52 -27.34 14.46
CA GLU A 41 -22.22 -25.99 13.95
C GLU A 41 -20.74 -25.87 13.58
N TYR A 42 -19.85 -26.47 14.38
CA TYR A 42 -18.42 -26.59 14.05
C TYR A 42 -18.20 -27.40 12.76
N ASN A 43 -18.80 -28.59 12.64
CA ASN A 43 -18.67 -29.41 11.44
C ASN A 43 -19.23 -28.71 10.20
N LYS A 44 -20.40 -28.03 10.31
CA LYS A 44 -20.91 -27.18 9.21
C LYS A 44 -19.89 -26.11 8.80
N LEU A 45 -19.29 -25.43 9.76
CA LEU A 45 -18.31 -24.37 9.47
C LEU A 45 -17.05 -24.93 8.79
N VAL A 46 -16.59 -26.12 9.18
CA VAL A 46 -15.47 -26.81 8.52
C VAL A 46 -15.81 -27.20 7.08
N ASP A 47 -16.99 -27.77 6.83
CA ASP A 47 -17.44 -28.13 5.48
C ASP A 47 -17.57 -26.88 4.57
N GLU A 48 -18.19 -25.81 5.09
CA GLU A 48 -18.39 -24.53 4.40
C GLU A 48 -17.05 -23.85 4.05
N HIS A 49 -16.11 -23.83 5.00
CA HIS A 49 -14.78 -23.26 4.79
C HIS A 49 -13.90 -24.13 3.87
N PHE A 50 -14.14 -25.44 3.80
CA PHE A 50 -13.50 -26.35 2.84
C PHE A 50 -13.99 -26.09 1.40
N GLU A 51 -15.30 -25.97 1.19
CA GLU A 51 -15.87 -25.63 -0.11
C GLU A 51 -15.44 -24.24 -0.59
N GLU A 52 -15.42 -23.23 0.28
CA GLU A 52 -14.85 -21.91 -0.05
C GLU A 52 -13.36 -21.99 -0.45
N THR A 53 -12.57 -22.79 0.27
CA THR A 53 -11.14 -22.99 -0.04
C THR A 53 -10.95 -23.65 -1.41
N GLN A 54 -11.77 -24.66 -1.75
CA GLN A 54 -11.70 -25.34 -3.04
C GLN A 54 -12.19 -24.45 -4.18
N LYS A 55 -13.24 -23.64 -3.96
CA LYS A 55 -13.68 -22.63 -4.92
C LYS A 55 -12.60 -21.58 -5.17
N LEU A 56 -12.01 -21.00 -4.12
CA LEU A 56 -10.96 -19.98 -4.23
C LEU A 56 -9.72 -20.52 -4.97
N LYS A 57 -9.36 -21.79 -4.73
CA LYS A 57 -8.30 -22.50 -5.46
C LYS A 57 -8.63 -22.68 -6.94
N SER A 58 -9.89 -22.98 -7.29
CA SER A 58 -10.36 -23.04 -8.67
C SER A 58 -10.29 -21.67 -9.35
N ASP A 59 -10.85 -20.64 -8.71
CA ASP A 59 -10.84 -19.25 -9.22
C ASP A 59 -9.40 -18.75 -9.45
N MET A 60 -8.48 -19.06 -8.54
CA MET A 60 -7.05 -18.72 -8.67
C MET A 60 -6.39 -19.43 -9.86
N SER A 61 -6.73 -20.69 -10.14
CA SER A 61 -6.23 -21.45 -11.30
C SER A 61 -6.78 -20.91 -12.64
N VAL A 62 -8.00 -20.35 -12.64
CA VAL A 62 -8.54 -19.64 -13.81
C VAL A 62 -7.77 -18.33 -14.02
N LEU A 63 -7.62 -17.52 -12.97
CA LEU A 63 -6.88 -16.24 -13.03
C LEU A 63 -5.43 -16.40 -13.50
N GLU A 64 -4.72 -17.46 -13.08
CA GLU A 64 -3.37 -17.76 -13.58
C GLU A 64 -3.36 -18.10 -15.08
N THR A 65 -4.38 -18.82 -15.55
CA THR A 65 -4.55 -19.18 -16.97
C THR A 65 -4.89 -17.95 -17.81
N GLU A 66 -5.81 -17.09 -17.35
CA GLU A 66 -6.17 -15.83 -18.00
C GLU A 66 -4.97 -14.88 -18.09
N LYS A 67 -4.23 -14.71 -16.99
CA LYS A 67 -3.01 -13.89 -16.97
C LYS A 67 -2.02 -14.36 -18.04
N LYS A 68 -1.74 -15.66 -18.13
CA LYS A 68 -0.83 -16.23 -19.13
C LYS A 68 -1.32 -15.97 -20.56
N SER A 69 -2.63 -16.08 -20.81
CA SER A 69 -3.23 -15.74 -22.10
C SER A 69 -3.09 -14.25 -22.43
N LEU A 70 -3.20 -13.38 -21.44
CA LEU A 70 -3.05 -11.93 -21.59
C LEU A 70 -1.59 -11.54 -21.87
N ASP A 71 -0.62 -12.15 -21.16
CA ASP A 71 0.82 -11.97 -21.41
C ASP A 71 1.19 -12.40 -22.85
N GLU A 72 0.62 -13.50 -23.36
CA GLU A 72 0.80 -13.92 -24.76
C GLU A 72 0.19 -12.94 -25.78
N GLN A 73 -0.97 -12.35 -25.47
CA GLN A 73 -1.61 -11.34 -26.32
C GLN A 73 -0.83 -10.02 -26.35
N VAL A 74 -0.38 -9.54 -25.18
CA VAL A 74 0.48 -8.35 -25.07
C VAL A 74 1.78 -8.55 -25.85
N LYS A 75 2.39 -9.74 -25.78
CA LYS A 75 3.57 -10.08 -26.60
C LYS A 75 3.26 -9.99 -28.10
N LYS A 76 2.18 -10.65 -28.57
CA LYS A 76 1.78 -10.62 -30.00
C LYS A 76 1.53 -9.20 -30.50
N LEU A 77 0.83 -8.38 -29.73
CA LEU A 77 0.57 -6.97 -30.06
C LEU A 77 1.86 -6.14 -30.12
N LYS A 78 2.79 -6.36 -29.19
CA LYS A 78 4.10 -5.69 -29.19
C LYS A 78 4.97 -6.09 -30.39
N ASP A 79 4.98 -7.38 -30.74
CA ASP A 79 5.67 -7.91 -31.92
C ASP A 79 5.06 -7.40 -33.25
N GLU A 80 3.75 -7.12 -33.28
CA GLU A 80 3.07 -6.49 -34.43
C GLU A 80 3.35 -4.98 -34.52
N LEU A 81 3.34 -4.27 -33.39
CA LEU A 81 3.59 -2.84 -33.32
C LEU A 81 5.02 -2.52 -33.80
N ALA A 82 6.02 -3.28 -33.35
CA ALA A 82 7.40 -3.17 -33.82
C ALA A 82 7.55 -3.41 -35.34
N LYS A 83 6.75 -4.33 -35.92
CA LYS A 83 6.72 -4.55 -37.38
C LYS A 83 6.10 -3.38 -38.14
N LYS A 84 5.07 -2.73 -37.58
CA LYS A 84 4.46 -1.53 -38.15
C LYS A 84 5.42 -0.33 -38.12
N GLU A 85 6.13 -0.12 -37.01
CA GLU A 85 7.19 0.91 -36.91
C GLU A 85 8.30 0.70 -37.95
N GLN A 86 8.75 -0.55 -38.16
CA GLN A 86 9.74 -0.88 -39.19
C GLN A 86 9.23 -0.69 -40.63
N GLN A 87 7.92 -0.71 -40.88
CA GLN A 87 7.35 -0.35 -42.19
C GLN A 87 7.22 1.17 -42.37
N VAL A 88 6.80 1.91 -41.35
CA VAL A 88 6.70 3.38 -41.40
C VAL A 88 8.08 4.02 -41.60
N ALA A 89 9.13 3.47 -40.97
CA ALA A 89 10.51 3.93 -41.14
C ALA A 89 11.11 3.73 -42.55
N GLN A 90 10.39 3.09 -43.49
CA GLN A 90 10.82 2.87 -44.87
C GLN A 90 10.04 3.70 -45.91
N GLN A 91 9.12 4.58 -45.49
CA GLN A 91 8.54 5.57 -46.42
C GLN A 91 9.51 6.75 -46.62
N PRO A 92 9.78 7.18 -47.87
CA PRO A 92 10.68 8.29 -48.14
C PRO A 92 10.04 9.62 -47.75
N VAL A 93 10.56 10.26 -46.70
CA VAL A 93 10.20 11.62 -46.31
C VAL A 93 10.66 12.60 -47.40
N GLN A 94 9.72 13.28 -48.06
CA GLN A 94 10.06 14.42 -48.91
C GLN A 94 10.58 15.57 -48.05
N GLN A 95 11.81 15.99 -48.29
CA GLN A 95 12.42 17.14 -47.61
C GLN A 95 12.04 18.44 -48.35
N GLU A 96 11.34 19.34 -47.66
CA GLU A 96 11.40 20.77 -47.96
C GLU A 96 12.20 21.49 -46.88
N GLN A 97 13.17 22.30 -47.31
CA GLN A 97 14.04 23.11 -46.46
C GLN A 97 14.61 24.29 -47.30
N PRO A 98 15.19 25.33 -46.68
CA PRO A 98 14.43 26.52 -46.31
C PRO A 98 14.89 27.76 -47.09
N LYS A 99 14.26 28.92 -46.82
CA LYS A 99 14.81 30.22 -47.25
C LYS A 99 14.63 31.30 -46.19
N GLN A 100 15.58 32.23 -46.14
CA GLN A 100 15.81 33.13 -45.00
C GLN A 100 15.18 34.53 -45.14
N GLU A 101 15.15 35.18 -43.97
CA GLU A 101 14.88 36.59 -43.59
C GLU A 101 15.58 37.68 -44.46
N PRO A 102 15.26 39.00 -44.34
CA PRO A 102 15.47 39.78 -43.10
C PRO A 102 14.49 40.93 -42.70
N GLN A 103 14.28 41.05 -41.38
CA GLN A 103 14.28 42.28 -40.53
C GLN A 103 13.41 43.54 -40.84
N GLN A 104 12.44 43.79 -39.92
CA GLN A 104 12.20 45.02 -39.10
C GLN A 104 12.07 46.45 -39.72
N PRO A 105 11.46 47.47 -39.06
CA PRO A 105 11.32 47.69 -37.59
C PRO A 105 9.88 47.95 -37.04
N ALA A 106 9.79 48.19 -35.73
CA ALA A 106 8.56 48.44 -34.94
C ALA A 106 8.20 49.95 -34.84
N PRO A 107 7.07 50.32 -34.19
CA PRO A 107 7.17 50.66 -32.75
C PRO A 107 5.93 50.36 -31.85
N ALA A 108 6.20 50.10 -30.56
CA ALA A 108 5.48 50.51 -29.32
C ALA A 108 3.94 50.35 -29.16
N GLN A 109 3.34 50.11 -27.97
CA GLN A 109 3.87 49.91 -26.60
C GLN A 109 3.65 48.41 -26.18
N GLN A 110 3.11 47.92 -25.05
CA GLN A 110 2.65 48.46 -23.75
C GLN A 110 2.68 47.32 -22.68
N PRO A 111 2.93 47.57 -21.37
CA PRO A 111 3.14 46.50 -20.41
C PRO A 111 1.92 46.20 -19.51
N GLU A 112 1.38 44.97 -19.58
CA GLU A 112 0.45 44.46 -18.56
C GLU A 112 1.02 43.26 -17.79
N LYS A 113 1.23 43.52 -16.50
CA LYS A 113 1.13 42.58 -15.37
C LYS A 113 1.50 41.10 -15.62
N LYS A 114 2.81 40.81 -15.53
CA LYS A 114 3.31 39.44 -15.32
C LYS A 114 2.87 38.93 -13.96
N GLU A 115 1.80 38.15 -13.92
CA GLU A 115 1.43 37.36 -12.73
C GLU A 115 2.43 36.21 -12.57
N GLU A 116 2.90 35.97 -11.35
CA GLU A 116 3.99 35.02 -11.09
C GLU A 116 3.41 33.60 -10.98
N PRO A 117 3.77 32.65 -11.88
CA PRO A 117 3.33 31.27 -11.74
C PRO A 117 4.03 30.66 -10.54
N LYS A 118 3.29 30.52 -9.44
CA LYS A 118 3.69 29.72 -8.28
C LYS A 118 4.22 28.38 -8.78
N PRO A 119 5.47 27.98 -8.46
CA PRO A 119 6.09 26.81 -9.08
C PRO A 119 5.31 25.55 -8.71
N GLU A 120 4.65 24.96 -9.69
CA GLU A 120 4.08 23.62 -9.59
C GLU A 120 5.24 22.64 -9.41
N GLN A 121 5.36 22.05 -8.22
CA GLN A 121 6.36 21.01 -8.00
C GLN A 121 6.02 19.80 -8.90
N PRO A 122 7.02 19.15 -9.52
CA PRO A 122 6.77 18.06 -10.46
C PRO A 122 6.09 16.89 -9.76
N THR A 123 4.83 16.64 -10.12
CA THR A 123 3.86 15.76 -9.43
C THR A 123 4.17 14.26 -9.52
N GLY A 124 5.39 13.87 -9.93
CA GLY A 124 5.80 12.49 -10.18
C GLY A 124 7.24 12.16 -9.78
N ALA A 125 7.83 12.91 -8.84
CA ALA A 125 9.25 12.78 -8.46
C ALA A 125 9.53 11.89 -7.22
N PHE A 126 8.50 11.43 -6.50
CA PHE A 126 8.67 10.73 -5.21
C PHE A 126 8.30 9.25 -5.29
N GLU A 127 9.31 8.37 -5.32
CA GLU A 127 9.08 6.92 -5.25
C GLU A 127 8.58 6.51 -3.86
N ASN A 128 7.53 5.68 -3.82
CA ASN A 128 7.01 5.11 -2.57
C ASN A 128 7.99 4.05 -2.03
N PRO A 129 8.56 4.20 -0.82
CA PRO A 129 9.53 3.26 -0.27
C PRO A 129 9.03 1.81 -0.16
N MET A 130 7.70 1.58 -0.11
CA MET A 130 7.12 0.22 -0.18
C MET A 130 7.54 -0.57 -1.41
N LYS A 131 7.84 0.10 -2.54
CA LYS A 131 8.30 -0.56 -3.78
C LYS A 131 9.61 -1.32 -3.60
N SER A 132 10.43 -0.93 -2.61
CA SER A 132 11.69 -1.61 -2.28
C SER A 132 11.53 -2.84 -1.38
N ILE A 133 10.35 -3.06 -0.78
CA ILE A 133 10.15 -4.13 0.21
C ILE A 133 9.67 -5.41 -0.48
N ASN A 134 10.41 -6.51 -0.30
CA ASN A 134 9.99 -7.82 -0.77
C ASN A 134 8.78 -8.32 0.05
N LYS A 135 7.59 -8.33 -0.57
CA LYS A 135 6.34 -8.76 0.09
C LYS A 135 6.43 -10.19 0.64
N THR A 136 7.04 -11.13 -0.08
CA THR A 136 7.17 -12.53 0.36
C THR A 136 8.02 -12.65 1.62
N GLU A 137 9.17 -11.95 1.67
CA GLU A 137 10.03 -11.93 2.86
C GLU A 137 9.33 -11.26 4.05
N ALA A 138 8.67 -10.12 3.82
CA ALA A 138 7.92 -9.40 4.84
C ALA A 138 6.76 -10.22 5.42
N MET A 139 5.95 -10.85 4.56
CA MET A 139 4.82 -11.68 4.99
C MET A 139 5.28 -12.98 5.67
N ASN A 140 6.45 -13.53 5.32
CA ASN A 140 7.04 -14.65 6.08
C ASN A 140 7.42 -14.22 7.51
N LYS A 141 8.04 -13.04 7.69
CA LYS A 141 8.35 -12.50 9.03
C LYS A 141 7.09 -12.25 9.85
N VAL A 142 6.02 -11.73 9.23
CA VAL A 142 4.69 -11.59 9.86
C VAL A 142 4.16 -12.95 10.32
N LYS A 143 4.18 -13.98 9.46
CA LYS A 143 3.68 -15.33 9.80
C LYS A 143 4.46 -15.98 10.94
N GLU A 144 5.79 -15.88 10.96
CA GLU A 144 6.58 -16.42 12.07
C GLU A 144 6.36 -15.65 13.39
N LYS A 145 6.12 -14.33 13.32
CA LYS A 145 5.68 -13.56 14.50
C LYS A 145 4.29 -13.99 14.98
N ALA A 146 3.33 -14.16 14.06
CA ALA A 146 1.97 -14.57 14.40
C ALA A 146 1.93 -15.95 15.09
N LYS A 147 2.64 -16.95 14.55
CA LYS A 147 2.80 -18.27 15.20
C LYS A 147 3.36 -18.20 16.62
N LYS A 148 4.31 -17.29 16.85
CA LYS A 148 4.97 -17.13 18.16
C LYS A 148 4.06 -16.46 19.18
N ASP A 149 3.34 -15.43 18.77
CA ASP A 149 2.49 -14.60 19.64
C ASP A 149 1.12 -15.24 19.91
N PHE A 150 0.62 -16.06 18.96
CA PHE A 150 -0.69 -16.73 19.01
C PHE A 150 -0.51 -18.25 18.85
N GLN A 151 0.16 -18.88 19.81
CA GLN A 151 0.44 -20.32 19.79
C GLN A 151 -0.87 -21.13 19.76
N ASP A 152 -0.92 -22.12 18.87
CA ASP A 152 -2.07 -23.00 18.55
C ASP A 152 -3.40 -22.32 18.14
N ASP A 153 -3.53 -20.99 18.25
CA ASP A 153 -4.63 -20.21 17.67
C ASP A 153 -4.37 -19.91 16.18
N TYR A 154 -4.56 -20.93 15.35
CA TYR A 154 -4.41 -20.85 13.89
C TYR A 154 -5.38 -19.85 13.24
N MET A 155 -6.52 -19.55 13.87
CA MET A 155 -7.48 -18.56 13.35
C MET A 155 -6.93 -17.15 13.48
N THR A 156 -6.43 -16.77 14.66
CA THR A 156 -5.78 -15.47 14.86
C THR A 156 -4.46 -15.37 14.09
N GLN A 157 -3.69 -16.46 13.96
CA GLN A 157 -2.49 -16.48 13.10
C GLN A 157 -2.82 -16.11 11.65
N ASN A 158 -3.86 -16.73 11.06
CA ASN A 158 -4.28 -16.46 9.69
C ASN A 158 -4.82 -15.03 9.55
N PHE A 159 -5.71 -14.60 10.44
CA PHE A 159 -6.28 -13.25 10.46
C PHE A 159 -5.19 -12.17 10.51
N VAL A 160 -4.20 -12.31 11.40
CA VAL A 160 -3.07 -11.37 11.51
C VAL A 160 -2.23 -11.37 10.24
N ALA A 161 -1.95 -12.53 9.63
CA ALA A 161 -1.20 -12.60 8.37
C ALA A 161 -1.96 -11.95 7.19
N GLU A 162 -3.29 -12.08 7.15
CA GLU A 162 -4.14 -11.45 6.14
C GLU A 162 -4.22 -9.94 6.29
N GLU A 163 -4.55 -9.41 7.47
CA GLU A 163 -4.69 -7.97 7.71
C GLU A 163 -3.36 -7.24 7.48
N GLN A 164 -2.23 -7.86 7.85
CA GLN A 164 -0.90 -7.35 7.52
C GLN A 164 -0.61 -7.36 6.02
N SER A 165 -1.09 -8.36 5.26
CA SER A 165 -0.99 -8.33 3.78
C SER A 165 -1.87 -7.24 3.16
N LYS A 166 -3.12 -7.09 3.63
CA LYS A 166 -4.05 -6.05 3.15
C LYS A 166 -3.48 -4.65 3.44
N ALA A 167 -2.87 -4.46 4.62
CA ALA A 167 -2.19 -3.22 4.97
C ALA A 167 -0.91 -2.98 4.15
N PHE A 168 -0.12 -4.02 3.85
CA PHE A 168 1.01 -3.93 2.93
C PHE A 168 0.56 -3.48 1.53
N ASP A 169 -0.48 -4.10 0.97
CA ASP A 169 -0.97 -3.78 -0.37
C ASP A 169 -1.55 -2.36 -0.46
N PHE A 170 -2.24 -1.89 0.59
CA PHE A 170 -2.66 -0.49 0.72
C PHE A 170 -1.47 0.47 0.77
N LEU A 171 -0.48 0.22 1.63
CA LEU A 171 0.71 1.07 1.74
C LEU A 171 1.50 1.11 0.41
N ASN A 172 1.53 0.00 -0.32
CA ASN A 172 2.18 -0.14 -1.61
C ASN A 172 1.40 0.52 -2.77
N SER A 173 0.07 0.65 -2.70
CA SER A 173 -0.73 1.29 -3.77
C SER A 173 -0.71 2.82 -3.72
N ILE A 174 -0.28 3.42 -2.60
CA ILE A 174 -0.18 4.87 -2.43
C ILE A 174 0.81 5.51 -3.41
N GLU A 175 0.32 6.51 -4.14
CA GLU A 175 1.11 7.50 -4.86
C GLU A 175 1.54 8.61 -3.89
N ILE A 176 2.83 8.96 -3.88
CA ILE A 176 3.40 9.98 -2.99
C ILE A 176 3.50 11.30 -3.75
N LYS A 177 2.76 12.33 -3.32
CA LYS A 177 2.61 13.60 -4.06
C LYS A 177 3.43 14.74 -3.46
N SER A 178 4.04 14.54 -2.30
CA SER A 178 4.87 15.54 -1.61
C SER A 178 6.05 14.94 -0.83
N GLN A 179 7.04 15.76 -0.52
CA GLN A 179 8.19 15.37 0.31
C GLN A 179 7.75 15.06 1.75
N GLU A 180 6.70 15.72 2.22
CA GLU A 180 6.04 15.50 3.51
C GLU A 180 5.41 14.10 3.57
N GLU A 181 4.65 13.70 2.54
CA GLU A 181 4.11 12.33 2.41
C GLU A 181 5.21 11.27 2.36
N LEU A 182 6.29 11.54 1.62
CA LEU A 182 7.46 10.66 1.57
C LEU A 182 8.10 10.48 2.96
N ASN A 183 8.18 11.56 3.74
CA ASN A 183 8.73 11.54 5.09
C ASN A 183 7.80 10.82 6.08
N VAL A 184 6.48 11.03 6.01
CA VAL A 184 5.50 10.30 6.82
C VAL A 184 5.56 8.80 6.53
N MET A 185 5.57 8.40 5.25
CA MET A 185 5.70 7.00 4.84
C MET A 185 7.02 6.38 5.33
N LYS A 186 8.16 7.06 5.12
CA LYS A 186 9.46 6.57 5.59
C LYS A 186 9.53 6.41 7.11
N ASN A 187 8.95 7.33 7.88
CA ASN A 187 8.92 7.24 9.34
C ASN A 187 8.03 6.07 9.81
N ALA A 188 6.83 5.91 9.25
CA ALA A 188 5.93 4.81 9.58
C ALA A 188 6.58 3.42 9.31
N LEU A 189 7.25 3.25 8.16
CA LEU A 189 7.92 2.00 7.82
C LEU A 189 9.22 1.77 8.60
N LYS A 190 9.89 2.83 9.06
CA LYS A 190 11.06 2.73 9.93
C LYS A 190 10.69 2.31 11.35
N ASP A 191 9.62 2.88 11.89
CA ASP A 191 9.22 2.63 13.28
C ASP A 191 8.42 1.32 13.42
N PHE A 192 7.78 0.84 12.32
CA PHE A 192 6.92 -0.36 12.29
C PHE A 192 7.27 -1.33 11.14
N SER A 193 8.55 -1.64 10.93
CA SER A 193 9.07 -2.32 9.71
C SER A 193 8.56 -3.73 9.40
N ASN A 194 7.84 -4.39 10.31
CA ASN A 194 7.14 -5.67 10.06
C ASN A 194 5.70 -5.64 10.64
N ASP A 195 5.15 -4.44 10.85
CA ASP A 195 3.78 -4.20 11.29
C ASP A 195 3.14 -3.14 10.39
N PHE A 196 2.75 -3.60 9.21
CA PHE A 196 2.12 -2.81 8.16
C PHE A 196 0.74 -2.29 8.57
N MET A 197 0.02 -2.99 9.46
CA MET A 197 -1.23 -2.48 10.05
C MET A 197 -0.96 -1.19 10.85
N THR A 198 0.01 -1.20 11.76
CA THR A 198 0.35 0.00 12.54
C THR A 198 0.99 1.08 11.65
N ALA A 199 1.85 0.71 10.69
CA ALA A 199 2.40 1.66 9.71
C ALA A 199 1.30 2.34 8.89
N LYS A 200 0.27 1.59 8.45
CA LYS A 200 -0.92 2.10 7.74
C LYS A 200 -1.68 3.11 8.60
N PHE A 201 -2.02 2.73 9.83
CA PHE A 201 -2.73 3.61 10.76
C PHE A 201 -1.97 4.92 11.04
N VAL A 202 -0.65 4.82 11.27
CA VAL A 202 0.21 5.99 11.50
C VAL A 202 0.29 6.88 10.25
N TYR A 203 0.42 6.31 9.05
CA TYR A 203 0.38 7.08 7.82
C TYR A 203 -0.96 7.82 7.64
N GLU A 204 -2.09 7.10 7.80
CA GLU A 204 -3.44 7.66 7.63
C GLU A 204 -3.74 8.79 8.62
N GLU A 205 -3.46 8.62 9.92
CA GLU A 205 -3.71 9.69 10.90
C GLU A 205 -2.77 10.89 10.73
N GLN A 206 -1.51 10.69 10.31
CA GLN A 206 -0.60 11.80 10.00
C GLN A 206 -1.06 12.58 8.77
N MET A 207 -1.52 11.90 7.72
CA MET A 207 -2.07 12.56 6.53
C MET A 207 -3.38 13.31 6.81
N LYS A 208 -4.25 12.71 7.62
CA LYS A 208 -5.48 13.32 8.14
C LYS A 208 -5.21 14.50 9.09
N ALA A 209 -4.05 14.53 9.76
CA ALA A 209 -3.60 15.67 10.58
C ALA A 209 -2.96 16.79 9.74
N LYS A 210 -2.19 16.45 8.68
CA LYS A 210 -1.68 17.39 7.66
C LYS A 210 -2.84 18.14 7.00
N ASN A 211 -3.87 17.41 6.56
CA ASN A 211 -5.05 17.97 5.89
C ASN A 211 -6.01 18.75 6.81
N LYS A 212 -5.62 19.03 8.06
CA LYS A 212 -6.33 19.89 9.02
C LYS A 212 -5.51 21.14 9.43
N GLN A 213 -4.32 21.32 8.84
CA GLN A 213 -3.40 22.41 9.16
C GLN A 213 -3.15 23.36 7.98
N GLY A 214 -3.67 23.03 6.80
CA GLY A 214 -3.79 23.92 5.63
C GLY A 214 -5.24 24.29 5.38
#